data_AF-A0A2V8UEB0-F1
#
_entry.id   AF-A0A2V8UEB0-F1
#
_cell.length_a   1.000
_cell.length_b   1.000
_cell.length_c   1.000
_cell.angle_alpha   90.00
_cell.angle_beta   90.00
_cell.angle_gamma   90.00
#
_symmetry.space_group_name_H-M   'P 1'
#
loop_
_entity.id
_entity.type
_entity.pdbx_description
1 polymer ?
#
loop_
_entity_poly.entity_id
_entity_poly.type
_entity_poly.pdbx_seq_one_letter_code
_entity_poly.pdbx_strand_id
1 'polypeptide(L)'
;MRFLPLHRGRGQLDGQWRFHDSIPAAPQIGVEPGSVRKMDRFITYLNPAPHRHTFMKAFMRQDSPEFCSACHKVHLDGPVNHYRWLRGFNEYDNWQASGISGQGARSFYYPDKSSTCADCHMPLTPSQDPGNRDGMVHSHRFPAANIAVAYVNKDDEQMRITEKFLQSGFITVDLFAATPVEESQGLAQMRRRSTDAPALASTFAVGEEAETPGNVTIREVGKVAAPLDAPGIRFQPGQTVRVDAVVRTRKIGHFFPAGTVDAFDVWLELQARDATGRILCWSGRVDDDGRGPVEKGAHFYRSYLLDGEGNAINKRNAWQARSVLYVRLIPPGAADTVHFRVPIPRDAVGPVTLETKLNYRKFSDYFTKFVYAGIPKSGLAAIAFDSREYSFDSAPVPVLPIVTLARATAKLELGEPRWEPVVRKQDRERWNDWGIGLLLQGDLKGAEFAFQHVTQAEPEYADGWLNVARALIQEGETEAARPYVEKALALKPGLARAHFFMAMIAKAAGDYDGALRNLYACRDQYPRDRVALNQIGRILFLKRKYADAVRALEEVLQVDPEDVQAHYNLMLSYRGLGQAENAGREEKLFLRFKADEASQALTARPRLLSAEDNNERQPIHDHAP
;
A
#
# COMPACT_ATOMS: atom_id res chain seq x y z
N MET A 1 -12.56 -8.65 -41.06
CA MET A 1 -13.25 -7.39 -41.45
C MET A 1 -12.20 -6.34 -41.78
N ARG A 2 -12.41 -5.60 -42.87
CA ARG A 2 -11.51 -4.59 -43.44
C ARG A 2 -11.24 -3.44 -42.45
N PHE A 3 -9.99 -2.99 -42.37
CA PHE A 3 -9.60 -1.75 -41.70
C PHE A 3 -10.07 -0.54 -42.51
N LEU A 4 -10.75 0.41 -41.85
CA LEU A 4 -11.11 1.74 -42.37
C LEU A 4 -10.19 2.80 -41.72
N PRO A 5 -9.70 3.81 -42.46
CA PRO A 5 -8.74 4.78 -41.96
C PRO A 5 -9.43 5.96 -41.24
N LEU A 6 -8.87 6.36 -40.10
CA LEU A 6 -9.32 7.51 -39.32
C LEU A 6 -8.92 8.83 -39.99
N HIS A 7 -9.93 9.70 -40.21
CA HIS A 7 -9.80 11.07 -40.67
C HIS A 7 -9.06 11.96 -39.64
N ARG A 8 -8.15 12.81 -40.13
CA ARG A 8 -7.52 13.91 -39.39
C ARG A 8 -8.54 15.04 -39.17
N GLY A 9 -9.01 15.23 -37.94
CA GLY A 9 -9.64 16.46 -37.49
C GLY A 9 -8.65 17.29 -36.67
N ARG A 10 -8.36 18.51 -37.15
CA ARG A 10 -7.57 19.51 -36.41
C ARG A 10 -8.44 20.14 -35.32
N GLY A 11 -8.02 20.03 -34.06
CA GLY A 11 -8.59 20.74 -32.92
C GLY A 11 -7.45 21.13 -31.99
N GLN A 12 -7.20 22.43 -31.89
CA GLN A 12 -6.11 23.06 -31.15
C GLN A 12 -6.49 23.11 -29.66
N LEU A 13 -5.71 22.45 -28.80
CA LEU A 13 -5.76 22.60 -27.35
C LEU A 13 -4.35 22.96 -26.88
N ASP A 14 -4.13 24.27 -26.70
CA ASP A 14 -2.89 24.83 -26.15
C ASP A 14 -2.90 24.64 -24.63
N GLY A 15 -1.93 23.85 -24.13
CA GLY A 15 -1.76 23.56 -22.72
C GLY A 15 -0.95 22.29 -22.45
N GLN A 16 0.11 22.05 -23.21
CA GLN A 16 1.07 20.98 -22.91
C GLN A 16 2.43 21.59 -22.58
N TRP A 17 3.00 21.11 -21.48
CA TRP A 17 4.39 21.27 -21.09
C TRP A 17 5.30 21.00 -22.29
N ARG A 18 5.79 22.09 -22.90
CA ARG A 18 6.72 22.02 -24.01
C ARG A 18 8.11 21.73 -23.45
N PHE A 19 8.51 20.46 -23.48
CA PHE A 19 9.94 20.12 -23.46
C PHE A 19 10.57 20.67 -24.75
N HIS A 20 11.13 21.88 -24.70
CA HIS A 20 11.98 22.42 -25.75
C HIS A 20 13.39 21.86 -25.58
N ASP A 21 13.58 20.62 -26.03
CA ASP A 21 14.86 20.18 -26.55
C ASP A 21 14.59 19.70 -27.97
N SER A 22 15.08 20.45 -28.94
CA SER A 22 15.10 20.04 -30.34
C SER A 22 15.80 18.69 -30.44
N ILE A 23 15.04 17.61 -30.58
CA ILE A 23 15.55 16.35 -31.12
C ILE A 23 16.03 16.71 -32.53
N PRO A 24 17.33 16.66 -32.84
CA PRO A 24 17.76 16.84 -34.22
C PRO A 24 17.02 15.77 -35.03
N ALA A 25 16.41 16.18 -36.15
CA ALA A 25 15.70 15.26 -37.02
C ALA A 25 16.59 14.04 -37.27
N ALA A 26 16.17 12.88 -36.76
CA ALA A 26 16.85 11.64 -37.07
C ALA A 26 16.89 11.56 -38.61
N PRO A 27 18.05 11.31 -39.22
CA PRO A 27 18.08 11.01 -40.64
C PRO A 27 17.07 9.88 -40.84
N GLN A 28 16.12 10.06 -41.76
CA GLN A 28 15.27 8.97 -42.18
C GLN A 28 16.22 7.80 -42.47
N ILE A 29 16.11 6.71 -41.70
CA ILE A 29 16.85 5.48 -41.93
C ILE A 29 16.25 4.87 -43.20
N GLY A 30 16.62 5.46 -44.33
CA GLY A 30 16.61 4.81 -45.61
C GLY A 30 17.51 3.60 -45.52
N VAL A 31 17.05 2.50 -46.10
CA VAL A 31 17.69 1.20 -46.17
C VAL A 31 19.19 1.34 -46.51
N GLU A 32 20.06 1.29 -45.48
CA GLU A 32 21.50 1.28 -45.69
C GLU A 32 21.98 -0.08 -46.22
N PRO A 33 23.05 -0.13 -47.06
CA PRO A 33 23.63 -1.39 -47.52
C PRO A 33 23.98 -2.32 -46.35
N GLY A 34 23.75 -3.62 -46.51
CA GLY A 34 23.94 -4.61 -45.44
C GLY A 34 25.34 -4.66 -44.83
N SER A 35 26.36 -4.09 -45.49
CA SER A 35 27.72 -3.92 -44.98
C SER A 35 27.86 -2.76 -43.98
N VAL A 36 27.21 -1.62 -44.24
CA VAL A 36 27.25 -0.44 -43.35
C VAL A 36 26.52 -0.75 -42.05
N ARG A 37 25.34 -1.38 -42.12
CA ARG A 37 24.61 -1.85 -40.94
C ARG A 37 25.37 -2.91 -40.12
N LYS A 38 26.17 -3.76 -40.77
CA LYS A 38 27.05 -4.70 -40.07
C LYS A 38 28.20 -3.97 -39.36
N MET A 39 28.78 -2.96 -40.00
CA MET A 39 29.83 -2.12 -39.42
C MET A 39 29.30 -1.29 -38.25
N ASP A 40 28.15 -0.63 -38.41
CA ASP A 40 27.47 0.12 -37.35
C ASP A 40 27.12 -0.78 -36.15
N ARG A 41 26.59 -1.99 -36.41
CA ARG A 41 26.32 -2.97 -35.36
C ARG A 41 27.60 -3.47 -34.69
N PHE A 42 28.68 -3.66 -35.44
CA PHE A 42 29.99 -4.06 -34.88
C PHE A 42 30.61 -2.95 -34.03
N ILE A 43 30.54 -1.69 -34.47
CA ILE A 43 31.01 -0.52 -33.71
C ILE A 43 30.17 -0.33 -32.44
N THR A 44 28.85 -0.44 -32.54
CA THR A 44 27.93 -0.39 -31.39
C THR A 44 28.23 -1.51 -30.39
N TYR A 45 28.60 -2.69 -30.88
CA TYR A 45 28.96 -3.84 -30.03
C TYR A 45 30.32 -3.68 -29.36
N LEU A 46 31.32 -3.16 -30.07
CA LEU A 46 32.67 -2.91 -29.53
C LEU A 46 32.69 -1.74 -28.55
N ASN A 47 31.92 -0.68 -28.80
CA ASN A 47 31.83 0.49 -27.95
C ASN A 47 30.39 1.04 -27.94
N PRO A 48 29.53 0.53 -27.05
CA PRO A 48 28.14 0.95 -26.99
C PRO A 48 27.93 2.36 -26.41
N ALA A 49 28.94 2.98 -25.78
CA ALA A 49 28.77 4.22 -25.04
C ALA A 49 28.32 5.42 -25.91
N PRO A 50 28.88 5.69 -27.10
CA PRO A 50 28.42 6.78 -27.97
C PRO A 50 26.96 6.59 -28.41
N HIS A 51 26.58 5.37 -28.82
CA HIS A 51 25.20 5.05 -29.17
C HIS A 51 24.25 5.30 -27.99
N ARG A 52 24.61 4.80 -26.81
CA ARG A 52 23.86 5.01 -25.56
C ARG A 52 23.69 6.48 -25.20
N HIS A 53 24.73 7.30 -25.37
CA HIS A 53 24.70 8.73 -25.05
C HIS A 53 23.80 9.53 -25.99
N THR A 54 23.73 9.14 -27.26
CA THR A 54 22.87 9.78 -28.25
C THR A 54 21.39 9.52 -27.99
N PHE A 55 21.01 8.31 -27.57
CA PHE A 55 19.61 7.91 -27.46
C PHE A 55 19.02 7.93 -26.03
N MET A 56 19.86 7.96 -24.99
CA MET A 56 19.38 7.89 -23.59
C MET A 56 19.68 9.16 -22.80
N LYS A 57 18.64 9.76 -22.21
CA LYS A 57 18.76 10.90 -21.27
C LYS A 57 19.47 10.48 -19.99
N ALA A 58 19.97 11.45 -19.20
CA ALA A 58 20.71 11.17 -17.97
C ALA A 58 19.94 10.27 -16.99
N PHE A 59 18.66 10.55 -16.74
CA PHE A 59 17.82 9.75 -15.84
C PHE A 59 17.59 8.31 -16.36
N MET A 60 17.56 8.10 -17.68
CA MET A 60 17.49 6.76 -18.27
C MET A 60 18.80 5.97 -18.12
N ARG A 61 19.93 6.67 -17.94
CA ARG A 61 21.27 6.06 -17.87
C ARG A 61 21.73 5.73 -16.45
N GLN A 62 21.07 6.27 -15.44
CA GLN A 62 21.47 6.20 -14.04
C GLN A 62 20.63 5.19 -13.23
N ASP A 63 19.88 4.31 -13.90
CA ASP A 63 18.94 3.37 -13.27
C ASP A 63 18.02 4.06 -12.24
N SER A 64 17.58 5.27 -12.61
CA SER A 64 16.87 6.15 -11.68
C SER A 64 15.42 5.67 -11.50
N PRO A 65 14.88 5.67 -10.28
CA PRO A 65 13.48 5.35 -10.03
C PRO A 65 12.50 6.22 -10.82
N GLU A 66 12.89 7.46 -11.17
CA GLU A 66 12.12 8.34 -12.05
C GLU A 66 11.91 7.75 -13.46
N PHE A 67 12.82 6.92 -13.96
CA PHE A 67 12.60 6.21 -15.23
C PHE A 67 11.47 5.19 -15.09
N CYS A 68 11.41 4.46 -13.97
CA CYS A 68 10.35 3.49 -13.71
C CYS A 68 8.98 4.17 -13.58
N SER A 69 8.92 5.42 -13.10
CA SER A 69 7.66 6.15 -12.91
C SER A 69 6.88 6.37 -14.22
N ALA A 70 7.56 6.44 -15.37
CA ALA A 70 6.93 6.58 -16.68
C ALA A 70 5.90 5.47 -16.98
N CYS A 71 6.08 4.28 -16.37
CA CYS A 71 5.17 3.15 -16.49
C CYS A 71 4.50 2.77 -15.16
N HIS A 72 5.08 3.14 -14.01
CA HIS A 72 4.62 2.74 -12.68
C HIS A 72 3.90 3.83 -11.87
N LYS A 73 3.65 4.98 -12.49
CA LYS A 73 2.70 6.01 -12.03
C LYS A 73 1.58 6.13 -13.06
N VAL A 74 0.52 5.33 -12.89
CA VAL A 74 -0.55 5.16 -13.86
C VAL A 74 -1.84 5.83 -13.39
N HIS A 75 -2.61 6.35 -14.33
CA HIS A 75 -3.95 6.89 -14.08
C HIS A 75 -4.91 6.53 -15.23
N LEU A 76 -6.21 6.58 -14.94
CA LEU A 76 -7.28 6.47 -15.91
C LEU A 76 -7.88 7.87 -16.08
N ASP A 77 -7.75 8.45 -17.28
CA ASP A 77 -8.33 9.76 -17.58
C ASP A 77 -9.69 9.64 -18.28
N GLY A 78 -10.43 10.74 -18.37
CA GLY A 78 -11.75 10.83 -19.01
C GLY A 78 -11.84 10.18 -20.39
N PRO A 79 -10.84 10.32 -21.29
CA PRO A 79 -10.85 9.62 -22.58
C PRO A 79 -10.75 8.09 -22.50
N VAL A 80 -10.22 7.54 -21.41
CA VAL A 80 -10.04 6.09 -21.20
C VAL A 80 -11.23 5.49 -20.47
N ASN A 81 -11.72 6.16 -19.43
CA ASN A 81 -12.77 5.63 -18.56
C ASN A 81 -14.15 6.26 -18.76
N HIS A 82 -14.27 7.33 -19.55
CA HIS A 82 -15.52 8.08 -19.77
C HIS A 82 -16.18 8.59 -18.49
N TYR A 83 -15.39 8.95 -17.48
CA TYR A 83 -15.86 9.44 -16.20
C TYR A 83 -15.05 10.63 -15.71
N ARG A 84 -13.83 10.41 -15.24
CA ARG A 84 -12.96 11.46 -14.70
C ARG A 84 -11.52 10.95 -14.57
N TRP A 85 -10.61 11.82 -14.19
CA TRP A 85 -9.29 11.37 -13.78
C TRP A 85 -9.39 10.54 -12.48
N LEU A 86 -8.76 9.36 -12.49
CA LEU A 86 -8.59 8.45 -11.35
C LEU A 86 -7.14 7.96 -11.31
N ARG A 87 -6.47 8.11 -10.17
CA ARG A 87 -5.14 7.52 -9.94
C ARG A 87 -5.26 6.00 -9.89
N GLY A 88 -4.49 5.31 -10.73
CA GLY A 88 -4.27 3.87 -10.68
C GLY A 88 -3.11 3.52 -9.73
N PHE A 89 -2.36 2.45 -10.03
CA PHE A 89 -1.19 2.13 -9.20
C PHE A 89 -0.10 3.20 -9.39
N ASN A 90 0.51 3.59 -8.27
CA ASN A 90 1.52 4.64 -8.20
C ASN A 90 2.69 4.20 -7.33
N GLU A 91 3.49 3.27 -7.85
CA GLU A 91 4.55 2.67 -7.05
C GLU A 91 5.74 3.60 -6.84
N TYR A 92 5.92 4.58 -7.73
CA TYR A 92 7.01 5.55 -7.61
C TYR A 92 6.79 6.49 -6.42
N ASP A 93 5.63 7.12 -6.27
CA ASP A 93 5.41 8.02 -5.13
C ASP A 93 5.38 7.24 -3.81
N ASN A 94 4.83 6.03 -3.81
CA ASN A 94 4.87 5.13 -2.66
C ASN A 94 6.31 4.82 -2.23
N TRP A 95 7.17 4.47 -3.20
CA TRP A 95 8.61 4.29 -2.98
C TRP A 95 9.27 5.55 -2.48
N GLN A 96 9.00 6.69 -3.11
CA GLN A 96 9.59 7.96 -2.77
C GLN A 96 9.23 8.37 -1.33
N ALA A 97 8.00 8.14 -0.88
CA ALA A 97 7.55 8.43 0.48
C ALA A 97 7.98 7.39 1.53
N SER A 98 8.65 6.31 1.12
CA SER A 98 9.06 5.23 2.02
C SER A 98 10.42 5.48 2.70
N GLY A 99 10.71 4.71 3.73
CA GLY A 99 12.04 4.66 4.34
C GLY A 99 13.09 4.02 3.43
N ILE A 100 12.65 3.20 2.46
CA ILE A 100 13.54 2.54 1.49
C ILE A 100 14.18 3.55 0.53
N SER A 101 13.47 4.61 0.14
CA SER A 101 14.06 5.69 -0.67
C SER A 101 15.02 6.57 0.15
N GLY A 102 14.89 6.55 1.47
CA GLY A 102 15.55 7.50 2.37
C GLY A 102 14.95 8.91 2.34
N GLN A 103 13.81 9.13 1.68
CA GLN A 103 13.19 10.45 1.54
C GLN A 103 11.91 10.63 2.36
N GLY A 104 11.28 9.55 2.83
CA GLY A 104 10.10 9.65 3.70
C GLY A 104 10.49 9.97 5.14
N ALA A 105 9.92 11.01 5.75
CA ALA A 105 10.16 11.40 7.14
C ALA A 105 9.29 10.65 8.16
N ARG A 106 8.32 9.87 7.69
CA ARG A 106 7.26 9.28 8.54
C ARG A 106 7.23 7.76 8.57
N SER A 107 8.15 7.09 7.88
CA SER A 107 8.19 5.64 7.86
C SER A 107 8.54 5.08 9.24
N PHE A 108 8.02 3.90 9.56
CA PHE A 108 8.36 3.24 10.82
C PHE A 108 9.75 2.62 10.76
N TYR A 109 10.14 2.07 9.60
CA TYR A 109 11.40 1.38 9.40
C TYR A 109 12.22 2.00 8.27
N TYR A 110 13.54 2.04 8.48
CA TYR A 110 14.53 2.53 7.53
C TYR A 110 15.65 1.49 7.40
N PRO A 111 16.00 1.06 6.17
CA PRO A 111 17.18 0.24 5.96
C PRO A 111 18.44 1.08 6.12
N ASP A 112 19.56 0.43 6.46
CA ASP A 112 20.86 1.11 6.57
C ASP A 112 21.31 1.77 5.25
N LYS A 113 20.84 1.23 4.12
CA LYS A 113 21.09 1.75 2.77
C LYS A 113 19.77 1.90 2.04
N SER A 114 19.58 3.05 1.41
CA SER A 114 18.47 3.26 0.48
C SER A 114 18.57 2.29 -0.69
N SER A 115 17.43 1.92 -1.26
CA SER A 115 17.35 1.07 -2.45
C SER A 115 16.41 1.66 -3.48
N THR A 116 16.64 1.29 -4.73
CA THR A 116 15.86 1.68 -5.91
C THR A 116 14.97 0.53 -6.37
N CYS A 117 14.10 0.80 -7.35
CA CYS A 117 13.28 -0.23 -7.98
C CYS A 117 14.12 -1.36 -8.59
N ALA A 118 15.28 -1.03 -9.18
CA ALA A 118 16.15 -1.99 -9.85
C ALA A 118 16.81 -2.99 -8.90
N ASP A 119 17.13 -2.57 -7.67
CA ASP A 119 17.75 -3.45 -6.66
C ASP A 119 16.88 -4.67 -6.33
N CYS A 120 15.55 -4.50 -6.36
CA CYS A 120 14.59 -5.57 -6.08
C CYS A 120 14.05 -6.24 -7.36
N HIS A 121 13.70 -5.46 -8.39
CA HIS A 121 12.99 -5.98 -9.58
C HIS A 121 13.91 -6.40 -10.72
N MET A 122 15.14 -5.88 -10.75
CA MET A 122 16.14 -6.15 -11.77
C MET A 122 17.51 -6.46 -11.13
N PRO A 123 17.59 -7.46 -10.23
CA PRO A 123 18.82 -7.71 -9.48
C PRO A 123 19.98 -8.04 -10.43
N LEU A 124 21.19 -7.65 -10.04
CA LEU A 124 22.40 -8.01 -10.78
C LEU A 124 22.61 -9.53 -10.77
N THR A 125 22.88 -10.09 -11.94
CA THR A 125 23.16 -11.51 -12.15
C THR A 125 24.40 -11.69 -13.01
N PRO A 126 25.20 -12.75 -12.77
CA PRO A 126 26.35 -13.04 -13.62
C PRO A 126 25.95 -13.18 -15.08
N SER A 127 26.70 -12.54 -15.98
CA SER A 127 26.52 -12.65 -17.42
C SER A 127 27.86 -12.51 -18.15
N GLN A 128 27.99 -13.27 -19.23
CA GLN A 128 29.08 -13.14 -20.20
C GLN A 128 28.67 -12.32 -21.42
N ASP A 129 27.47 -11.72 -21.41
CA ASP A 129 27.01 -10.88 -22.50
C ASP A 129 27.94 -9.69 -22.69
N PRO A 130 28.26 -9.27 -23.91
CA PRO A 130 29.15 -8.14 -24.20
C PRO A 130 28.74 -6.81 -23.53
N GLY A 131 27.47 -6.67 -23.17
CA GLY A 131 26.93 -5.53 -22.42
C GLY A 131 27.05 -5.65 -20.90
N ASN A 132 27.64 -6.72 -20.37
CA ASN A 132 27.88 -6.89 -18.95
C ASN A 132 28.88 -5.83 -18.44
N ARG A 133 28.75 -5.48 -17.16
CA ARG A 133 29.73 -4.67 -16.44
C ARG A 133 30.30 -5.54 -15.33
N ASP A 134 31.62 -5.72 -15.33
CA ASP A 134 32.33 -6.55 -14.35
C ASP A 134 31.77 -7.98 -14.20
N GLY A 135 31.35 -8.58 -15.33
CA GLY A 135 30.75 -9.91 -15.36
C GLY A 135 29.29 -9.97 -14.92
N MET A 136 28.61 -8.82 -14.76
CA MET A 136 27.25 -8.73 -14.22
C MET A 136 26.31 -7.94 -15.15
N VAL A 137 25.03 -8.31 -15.15
CA VAL A 137 23.95 -7.57 -15.84
C VAL A 137 22.72 -7.50 -14.95
N HIS A 138 21.94 -6.43 -15.05
CA HIS A 138 20.63 -6.36 -14.41
C HIS A 138 19.67 -7.37 -15.07
N SER A 139 19.14 -8.29 -14.26
CA SER A 139 18.23 -9.32 -14.73
C SER A 139 16.90 -8.74 -15.18
N HIS A 140 16.40 -9.17 -16.34
CA HIS A 140 15.08 -8.81 -16.85
C HIS A 140 14.06 -9.96 -16.64
N ARG A 141 14.34 -10.90 -15.72
CA ARG A 141 13.44 -12.01 -15.41
C ARG A 141 12.23 -11.60 -14.57
N PHE A 142 12.26 -10.42 -13.93
CA PHE A 142 11.19 -9.86 -13.09
C PHE A 142 10.55 -10.90 -12.13
N PRO A 143 11.33 -11.48 -11.20
CA PRO A 143 10.88 -12.59 -10.34
C PRO A 143 9.72 -12.23 -9.39
N ALA A 144 9.35 -10.95 -9.31
CA ALA A 144 8.21 -10.46 -8.52
C ALA A 144 6.87 -10.43 -9.29
N ALA A 145 6.89 -10.55 -10.63
CA ALA A 145 5.80 -10.04 -11.45
C ALA A 145 4.63 -11.02 -11.66
N ASN A 146 4.91 -12.30 -11.97
CA ASN A 146 3.87 -13.17 -12.51
C ASN A 146 4.21 -14.68 -12.47
N ILE A 147 3.56 -15.44 -11.58
CA ILE A 147 3.62 -16.91 -11.59
C ILE A 147 2.74 -17.54 -12.69
N ALA A 148 1.65 -16.88 -13.10
CA ALA A 148 0.71 -17.46 -14.06
C ALA A 148 1.31 -17.63 -15.46
N VAL A 149 2.14 -16.68 -15.92
CA VAL A 149 2.79 -16.77 -17.25
C VAL A 149 3.78 -17.91 -17.29
N ALA A 150 4.64 -18.04 -16.27
CA ALA A 150 5.59 -19.15 -16.19
C ALA A 150 4.86 -20.50 -16.10
N TYR A 151 3.78 -20.58 -15.31
CA TYR A 151 2.96 -21.77 -15.20
C TYR A 151 2.29 -22.18 -16.52
N VAL A 152 1.61 -21.26 -17.20
CA VAL A 152 0.91 -21.55 -18.47
C VAL A 152 1.90 -21.92 -19.58
N ASN A 153 3.09 -21.33 -19.57
CA ASN A 153 4.16 -21.66 -20.51
C ASN A 153 4.97 -22.91 -20.13
N LYS A 154 4.70 -23.52 -18.96
CA LYS A 154 5.47 -24.65 -18.41
C LYS A 154 6.97 -24.35 -18.26
N ASP A 155 7.28 -23.13 -17.83
CA ASP A 155 8.64 -22.68 -17.54
C ASP A 155 8.99 -22.94 -16.07
N ASP A 156 9.45 -24.16 -15.79
CA ASP A 156 9.75 -24.62 -14.43
C ASP A 156 10.91 -23.85 -13.78
N GLU A 157 11.88 -23.37 -14.58
CA GLU A 157 12.99 -22.57 -14.07
C GLU A 157 12.49 -21.22 -13.55
N GLN A 158 11.71 -20.51 -14.37
CA GLN A 158 11.16 -19.22 -13.99
C GLN A 158 10.14 -19.36 -12.86
N MET A 159 9.34 -20.45 -12.83
CA MET A 159 8.45 -20.76 -11.70
C MET A 159 9.23 -20.85 -10.38
N ARG A 160 10.28 -21.69 -10.33
CA ARG A 160 11.11 -21.85 -9.13
C ARG A 160 11.78 -20.55 -8.69
N ILE A 161 12.24 -19.74 -9.64
CA ILE A 161 12.85 -18.43 -9.36
C ILE A 161 11.82 -17.49 -8.72
N THR A 162 10.61 -17.44 -9.28
CA THR A 162 9.51 -16.59 -8.81
C THR A 162 9.06 -17.04 -7.43
N GLU A 163 8.85 -18.34 -7.19
CA GLU A 163 8.50 -18.89 -5.87
C GLU A 163 9.56 -18.58 -4.82
N LYS A 164 10.85 -18.78 -5.14
CA LYS A 164 11.94 -18.44 -4.22
C LYS A 164 11.96 -16.97 -3.86
N PHE A 165 11.67 -16.08 -4.82
CA PHE A 165 11.55 -14.65 -4.54
C PHE A 165 10.34 -14.35 -3.65
N LEU A 166 9.19 -14.95 -3.96
CA LEU A 166 7.94 -14.80 -3.22
C LEU A 166 8.04 -15.33 -1.77
N GLN A 167 9.00 -16.20 -1.50
CA GLN A 167 9.31 -16.78 -0.17
C GLN A 167 10.59 -16.21 0.47
N SER A 168 11.14 -15.11 -0.07
CA SER A 168 12.43 -14.56 0.37
C SER A 168 12.39 -13.84 1.73
N GLY A 169 11.23 -13.77 2.38
CA GLY A 169 11.05 -13.05 3.65
C GLY A 169 10.92 -11.54 3.50
N PHE A 170 10.58 -11.04 2.30
CA PHE A 170 10.23 -9.63 2.09
C PHE A 170 8.93 -9.22 2.80
N ILE A 171 8.12 -10.21 3.18
CA ILE A 171 6.92 -10.11 4.00
C ILE A 171 6.94 -11.22 5.06
N THR A 172 6.45 -10.94 6.26
CA THR A 172 6.38 -11.90 7.36
C THR A 172 4.99 -11.92 7.97
N VAL A 173 4.61 -13.04 8.61
CA VAL A 173 3.38 -13.17 9.39
C VAL A 173 3.77 -13.58 10.81
N ASP A 174 3.05 -13.11 11.80
CA ASP A 174 3.16 -13.49 13.21
C ASP A 174 1.77 -13.72 13.83
N LEU A 175 1.67 -14.60 14.83
CA LEU A 175 0.50 -14.75 15.69
C LEU A 175 0.85 -14.13 17.04
N PHE A 176 0.37 -12.90 17.27
CA PHE A 176 0.99 -12.05 18.27
C PHE A 176 0.20 -11.93 19.57
N ALA A 177 -1.07 -11.53 19.50
CA ALA A 177 -1.87 -11.22 20.69
C ALA A 177 -3.19 -11.98 20.70
N ALA A 178 -3.77 -12.13 21.89
CA ALA A 178 -5.14 -12.57 22.07
C ALA A 178 -5.88 -11.75 23.12
N THR A 179 -7.19 -11.60 22.92
CA THR A 179 -8.11 -10.92 23.84
C THR A 179 -9.42 -11.70 23.99
N PRO A 180 -10.12 -11.60 25.14
CA PRO A 180 -11.45 -12.18 25.28
C PRO A 180 -12.48 -11.45 24.40
N VAL A 181 -13.41 -12.19 23.79
CA VAL A 181 -14.44 -11.58 22.92
C VAL A 181 -15.51 -10.82 23.70
N GLU A 182 -15.80 -11.23 24.95
CA GLU A 182 -16.87 -10.63 25.77
C GLU A 182 -16.60 -9.14 26.11
N GLU A 183 -15.32 -8.74 26.24
CA GLU A 183 -14.94 -7.33 26.43
C GLU A 183 -15.10 -6.49 25.15
N SER A 184 -15.20 -7.09 23.96
CA SER A 184 -15.37 -6.32 22.71
C SER A 184 -16.79 -5.78 22.50
N GLN A 185 -17.80 -6.35 23.19
CA GLN A 185 -19.21 -5.97 23.04
C GLN A 185 -19.65 -4.81 23.94
N GLY A 186 -18.88 -4.48 24.99
CA GLY A 186 -19.29 -3.53 26.05
C GLY A 186 -18.49 -2.21 26.14
N LEU A 187 -17.39 -2.07 25.41
CA LEU A 187 -16.58 -0.85 25.45
C LEU A 187 -17.26 0.27 24.66
N ALA A 188 -17.50 1.42 25.31
CA ALA A 188 -18.02 2.61 24.65
C ALA A 188 -17.04 3.05 23.55
N GLN A 189 -17.37 2.74 22.29
CA GLN A 189 -16.56 3.14 21.14
C GLN A 189 -16.89 4.59 20.79
N MET A 190 -16.01 5.52 21.13
CA MET A 190 -16.12 6.86 20.58
C MET A 190 -15.56 6.83 19.15
N ARG A 191 -16.47 6.95 18.18
CA ARG A 191 -16.10 7.14 16.78
C ARG A 191 -15.97 8.62 16.50
N ARG A 192 -14.74 9.11 16.34
CA ARG A 192 -14.51 10.48 15.90
C ARG A 192 -14.49 10.50 14.37
N ARG A 193 -15.35 11.33 13.77
CA ARG A 193 -15.21 11.66 12.35
C ARG A 193 -13.98 12.52 12.18
N SER A 194 -13.04 12.10 11.35
CA SER A 194 -11.94 12.96 10.89
C SER A 194 -12.50 14.16 10.12
N THR A 195 -11.72 15.25 10.07
CA THR A 195 -12.04 16.45 9.28
C THR A 195 -12.29 16.13 7.81
N ASP A 196 -13.25 16.82 7.18
CA ASP A 196 -13.58 16.75 5.74
C ASP A 196 -12.45 17.33 4.87
N ALA A 197 -11.29 16.68 4.87
CA ALA A 197 -10.19 17.01 3.96
C ALA A 197 -10.51 16.46 2.57
N PRO A 198 -10.30 17.24 1.49
CA PRO A 198 -10.43 16.73 0.13
C PRO A 198 -9.53 15.51 -0.11
N ALA A 199 -10.15 14.37 -0.43
CA ALA A 199 -9.42 13.15 -0.75
C ALA A 199 -8.97 13.15 -2.22
N LEU A 200 -7.91 12.39 -2.51
CA LEU A 200 -7.48 12.11 -3.87
C LEU A 200 -8.40 11.10 -4.54
N ALA A 201 -8.73 11.31 -5.82
CA ALA A 201 -9.44 10.34 -6.64
C ALA A 201 -8.52 9.17 -6.98
N SER A 202 -8.57 8.07 -6.21
CA SER A 202 -7.71 6.91 -6.41
C SER A 202 -8.46 5.59 -6.27
N THR A 203 -8.01 4.58 -7.01
CA THR A 203 -8.42 3.17 -6.86
C THR A 203 -7.44 2.36 -5.99
N PHE A 204 -6.42 3.00 -5.43
CA PHE A 204 -5.37 2.41 -4.60
C PHE A 204 -5.33 3.07 -3.23
N ALA A 205 -4.62 2.43 -2.30
CA ALA A 205 -4.34 3.04 -1.01
C ALA A 205 -3.52 4.30 -1.25
N VAL A 206 -3.88 5.37 -0.55
CA VAL A 206 -3.02 6.54 -0.42
C VAL A 206 -2.47 6.44 0.99
N GLY A 207 -1.16 6.38 1.13
CA GLY A 207 -0.54 6.11 2.41
C GLY A 207 -0.60 7.28 3.34
N GLU A 208 0.19 7.14 4.39
CA GLU A 208 0.45 8.16 5.38
C GLU A 208 0.73 9.56 4.80
N GLU A 209 1.29 9.60 3.60
CA GLU A 209 1.55 10.80 2.84
C GLU A 209 0.29 11.59 2.41
N ALA A 210 -0.90 10.99 2.48
CA ALA A 210 -2.16 11.72 2.40
C ALA A 210 -2.73 11.99 3.79
N GLU A 211 -3.25 13.20 4.00
CA GLU A 211 -4.17 13.47 5.11
C GLU A 211 -5.48 12.72 4.83
N THR A 212 -5.53 11.42 5.16
CA THR A 212 -6.71 10.59 4.89
C THR A 212 -7.75 10.79 5.98
N PRO A 213 -8.99 11.21 5.63
CA PRO A 213 -10.08 11.17 6.58
C PRO A 213 -10.44 9.71 6.89
N GLY A 214 -10.17 9.27 8.13
CA GLY A 214 -10.46 7.92 8.62
C GLY A 214 -11.36 7.95 9.85
N ASN A 215 -12.20 6.93 10.00
CA ASN A 215 -12.93 6.70 11.24
C ASN A 215 -11.93 6.30 12.32
N VAL A 216 -11.73 7.16 13.30
CA VAL A 216 -10.90 6.85 14.47
C VAL A 216 -11.79 6.17 15.51
N THR A 217 -11.31 5.05 16.06
CA THR A 217 -11.97 4.35 17.16
C THR A 217 -11.14 4.53 18.41
N ILE A 218 -11.70 5.24 19.39
CA ILE A 218 -11.12 5.37 20.73
C ILE A 218 -11.86 4.39 21.64
N ARG A 219 -11.12 3.42 22.18
CA ARG A 219 -11.62 2.44 23.15
C ARG A 219 -10.55 2.18 24.21
N GLU A 220 -10.94 1.89 25.44
CA GLU A 220 -9.98 1.39 26.42
C GLU A 220 -9.47 0.01 25.99
N VAL A 221 -8.18 -0.24 26.25
CA VAL A 221 -7.59 -1.55 25.96
C VAL A 221 -7.96 -2.49 27.09
N GLY A 222 -8.74 -3.53 26.76
CA GLY A 222 -9.12 -4.58 27.68
C GLY A 222 -7.96 -5.54 28.00
N LYS A 223 -8.31 -6.73 28.44
CA LYS A 223 -7.37 -7.82 28.73
C LYS A 223 -6.63 -8.29 27.47
N VAL A 224 -5.29 -8.34 27.53
CA VAL A 224 -4.43 -8.76 26.42
C VAL A 224 -3.43 -9.81 26.89
N ALA A 225 -3.38 -10.94 26.18
CA ALA A 225 -2.30 -11.93 26.29
C ALA A 225 -1.38 -11.77 25.08
N ALA A 226 -0.14 -11.30 25.28
CA ALA A 226 0.83 -11.13 24.21
C ALA A 226 2.27 -11.10 24.77
N PRO A 227 3.27 -11.59 24.03
CA PRO A 227 3.15 -12.37 22.80
C PRO A 227 2.60 -13.78 23.04
N LEU A 228 1.88 -14.38 22.07
CA LEU A 228 1.20 -15.68 22.25
C LEU A 228 2.10 -16.87 22.57
N ASP A 229 3.38 -16.81 22.23
CA ASP A 229 4.40 -17.81 22.57
C ASP A 229 5.04 -17.57 23.94
N ALA A 230 4.56 -16.58 24.71
CA ALA A 230 5.01 -16.36 26.07
C ALA A 230 4.52 -17.49 27.00
N PRO A 231 5.35 -17.92 27.97
CA PRO A 231 5.02 -19.03 28.84
C PRO A 231 3.80 -18.73 29.72
N GLY A 232 2.89 -19.70 29.82
CA GLY A 232 1.74 -19.64 30.71
C GLY A 232 0.50 -18.96 30.13
N ILE A 233 0.52 -18.51 28.87
CA ILE A 233 -0.71 -18.15 28.16
C ILE A 233 -1.51 -19.44 27.95
N ARG A 234 -2.76 -19.42 28.40
CA ARG A 234 -3.69 -20.55 28.34
C ARG A 234 -5.06 -20.06 27.90
N PHE A 235 -5.84 -20.95 27.30
CA PHE A 235 -7.22 -20.68 26.94
C PHE A 235 -8.18 -21.72 27.51
N GLN A 236 -9.36 -21.26 27.89
CA GLN A 236 -10.37 -22.09 28.52
C GLN A 236 -11.24 -22.77 27.46
N PRO A 237 -11.47 -24.09 27.55
CA PRO A 237 -12.50 -24.75 26.76
C PRO A 237 -13.88 -24.14 26.98
N GLY A 238 -14.63 -23.94 25.89
CA GLY A 238 -15.94 -23.31 25.87
C GLY A 238 -15.95 -21.80 25.65
N GLN A 239 -14.79 -21.14 25.57
CA GLN A 239 -14.70 -19.71 25.29
C GLN A 239 -14.48 -19.43 23.80
N THR A 240 -14.73 -18.19 23.37
CA THR A 240 -14.23 -17.67 22.08
C THR A 240 -13.17 -16.62 22.34
N VAL A 241 -12.03 -16.74 21.68
CA VAL A 241 -10.89 -15.83 21.82
C VAL A 241 -10.72 -15.05 20.52
N ARG A 242 -10.43 -13.76 20.61
CA ARG A 242 -9.93 -13.01 19.45
C ARG A 242 -8.42 -13.18 19.40
N VAL A 243 -7.90 -13.61 18.26
CA VAL A 243 -6.48 -13.78 17.98
C VAL A 243 -6.05 -12.78 16.92
N ASP A 244 -4.99 -12.05 17.18
CA ASP A 244 -4.43 -11.04 16.28
C ASP A 244 -3.23 -11.64 15.53
N ALA A 245 -3.37 -11.76 14.20
CA ALA A 245 -2.29 -12.08 13.29
C ALA A 245 -1.71 -10.79 12.70
N VAL A 246 -0.39 -10.67 12.66
CA VAL A 246 0.30 -9.46 12.20
C VAL A 246 1.04 -9.76 10.91
N VAL A 247 0.72 -9.05 9.83
CA VAL A 247 1.38 -9.17 8.53
C VAL A 247 2.27 -7.95 8.32
N ARG A 248 3.57 -8.16 8.11
CA ARG A 248 4.56 -7.08 8.05
C ARG A 248 5.32 -7.03 6.74
N THR A 249 5.40 -5.84 6.14
CA THR A 249 6.33 -5.54 5.05
C THR A 249 7.76 -5.31 5.59
N ARG A 250 8.74 -6.03 5.04
CA ARG A 250 10.15 -5.99 5.51
C ARG A 250 11.07 -5.26 4.54
N LYS A 251 10.98 -5.57 3.25
CA LYS A 251 11.90 -5.08 2.20
C LYS A 251 11.16 -4.43 1.02
N ILE A 252 9.92 -4.03 1.23
CA ILE A 252 9.04 -3.50 0.19
C ILE A 252 9.10 -1.98 0.24
N GLY A 253 9.40 -1.34 -0.90
CA GLY A 253 9.44 0.11 -1.04
C GLY A 253 8.08 0.75 -1.31
N HIS A 254 7.09 -0.02 -1.75
CA HIS A 254 5.74 0.46 -2.05
C HIS A 254 4.69 -0.33 -1.27
N PHE A 255 3.40 -0.08 -1.54
CA PHE A 255 2.32 -0.84 -0.93
C PHE A 255 2.39 -2.34 -1.26
N PHE A 256 1.99 -3.17 -0.32
CA PHE A 256 1.79 -4.59 -0.53
C PHE A 256 0.32 -4.99 -0.41
N PRO A 257 -0.20 -5.82 -1.33
CA PRO A 257 0.40 -6.16 -2.62
C PRO A 257 0.40 -4.96 -3.58
N ALA A 258 1.13 -5.09 -4.68
CA ALA A 258 1.33 -4.03 -5.68
C ALA A 258 0.83 -4.42 -7.07
N GLY A 259 0.78 -3.45 -7.99
CA GLY A 259 0.35 -3.66 -9.36
C GLY A 259 -1.17 -3.84 -9.47
N THR A 260 -1.63 -4.90 -10.14
CA THR A 260 -3.06 -5.09 -10.47
C THR A 260 -3.83 -5.75 -9.33
N VAL A 261 -3.87 -5.08 -8.17
CA VAL A 261 -4.47 -5.58 -6.91
C VAL A 261 -5.98 -5.82 -6.98
N ASP A 262 -6.62 -5.46 -8.10
CA ASP A 262 -8.01 -5.77 -8.46
C ASP A 262 -8.19 -7.20 -9.01
N ALA A 263 -7.11 -7.84 -9.45
CA ALA A 263 -7.19 -9.01 -10.33
C ALA A 263 -6.70 -10.32 -9.71
N PHE A 264 -6.08 -10.28 -8.54
CA PHE A 264 -5.40 -11.43 -7.94
C PHE A 264 -5.81 -11.63 -6.49
N ASP A 265 -5.63 -12.86 -6.00
CA ASP A 265 -5.95 -13.19 -4.62
C ASP A 265 -4.67 -13.13 -3.79
N VAL A 266 -4.64 -12.23 -2.81
CA VAL A 266 -3.73 -12.28 -1.67
C VAL A 266 -4.60 -12.29 -0.44
N TRP A 267 -4.51 -13.35 0.36
CA TRP A 267 -5.36 -13.50 1.53
C TRP A 267 -4.61 -14.11 2.70
N LEU A 268 -5.06 -13.77 3.90
CA LEU A 268 -4.57 -14.36 5.12
C LEU A 268 -5.51 -15.50 5.54
N GLU A 269 -4.96 -16.69 5.66
CA GLU A 269 -5.64 -17.88 6.15
C GLU A 269 -5.30 -18.08 7.63
N LEU A 270 -6.27 -18.51 8.44
CA LEU A 270 -6.05 -18.99 9.80
C LEU A 270 -6.77 -20.33 9.99
N GLN A 271 -6.05 -21.32 10.52
CA GLN A 271 -6.58 -22.62 10.89
C GLN A 271 -6.22 -22.95 12.33
N ALA A 272 -7.21 -23.37 13.12
CA ALA A 272 -7.03 -23.89 14.47
C ALA A 272 -7.29 -25.40 14.50
N ARG A 273 -6.40 -26.16 15.13
CA ARG A 273 -6.52 -27.61 15.33
C ARG A 273 -6.27 -27.98 16.77
N ASP A 274 -7.00 -28.94 17.31
CA ASP A 274 -6.68 -29.53 18.60
C ASP A 274 -5.59 -30.62 18.49
N ALA A 275 -5.17 -31.19 19.62
CA ALA A 275 -4.11 -32.18 19.66
C ALA A 275 -4.43 -33.50 18.93
N THR A 276 -5.71 -33.77 18.63
CA THR A 276 -6.14 -34.93 17.83
C THR A 276 -6.03 -34.67 16.32
N GLY A 277 -5.76 -33.41 15.93
CA GLY A 277 -5.77 -32.96 14.54
C GLY A 277 -7.14 -32.47 14.05
N ARG A 278 -8.18 -32.52 14.90
CA ARG A 278 -9.52 -32.01 14.59
C ARG A 278 -9.46 -30.50 14.36
N ILE A 279 -10.00 -30.06 13.23
CA ILE A 279 -10.12 -28.64 12.90
C ILE A 279 -11.19 -28.03 13.81
N LEU A 280 -10.79 -27.06 14.61
CA LEU A 280 -11.70 -26.30 15.47
C LEU A 280 -12.31 -25.12 14.70
N CYS A 281 -11.50 -24.49 13.85
CA CYS A 281 -11.91 -23.33 13.07
C CYS A 281 -10.99 -23.16 11.84
N TRP A 282 -11.52 -22.61 10.75
CA TRP A 282 -10.75 -22.38 9.52
C TRP A 282 -11.33 -21.19 8.74
N SER A 283 -10.60 -20.08 8.72
CA SER A 283 -10.92 -18.90 7.91
C SER A 283 -9.92 -18.77 6.76
N GLY A 284 -10.40 -18.41 5.57
CA GLY A 284 -9.57 -18.29 4.37
C GLY A 284 -9.31 -19.62 3.67
N ARG A 285 -10.21 -20.60 3.86
CA ARG A 285 -10.13 -21.88 3.16
C ARG A 285 -10.33 -21.68 1.66
N VAL A 286 -9.62 -22.46 0.87
CA VAL A 286 -9.87 -22.56 -0.57
C VAL A 286 -10.77 -23.77 -0.83
N ASP A 287 -11.87 -23.55 -1.51
CA ASP A 287 -12.81 -24.63 -1.85
C ASP A 287 -12.23 -25.59 -2.91
N ASP A 288 -12.95 -26.68 -3.19
CA ASP A 288 -12.54 -27.74 -4.12
C ASP A 288 -11.12 -28.26 -3.86
N ASP A 289 -10.82 -28.55 -2.59
CA ASP A 289 -9.52 -29.07 -2.13
C ASP A 289 -8.32 -28.22 -2.60
N GLY A 290 -8.44 -26.89 -2.52
CA GLY A 290 -7.37 -25.96 -2.89
C GLY A 290 -7.41 -25.48 -4.34
N ARG A 291 -8.44 -25.83 -5.11
CA ARG A 291 -8.53 -25.52 -6.55
C ARG A 291 -9.52 -24.42 -6.88
N GLY A 292 -10.47 -24.15 -5.99
CA GLY A 292 -11.60 -23.27 -6.23
C GLY A 292 -11.41 -21.83 -5.75
N PRO A 293 -12.52 -21.10 -5.53
CA PRO A 293 -12.48 -19.78 -4.93
C PRO A 293 -12.00 -19.85 -3.47
N VAL A 294 -11.43 -18.74 -3.01
CA VAL A 294 -11.18 -18.52 -1.59
C VAL A 294 -12.51 -18.17 -0.92
N GLU A 295 -12.71 -18.66 0.30
CA GLU A 295 -13.84 -18.31 1.16
C GLU A 295 -14.10 -16.79 1.16
N LYS A 296 -15.37 -16.39 1.01
CA LYS A 296 -15.75 -14.96 0.89
C LYS A 296 -15.42 -14.13 2.14
N GLY A 297 -15.49 -14.74 3.32
CA GLY A 297 -15.20 -14.12 4.61
C GLY A 297 -13.71 -14.00 4.95
N ALA A 298 -12.82 -14.46 4.05
CA ALA A 298 -11.37 -14.37 4.25
C ALA A 298 -10.89 -12.92 4.29
N HIS A 299 -9.77 -12.69 4.96
CA HIS A 299 -9.09 -11.41 4.91
C HIS A 299 -8.34 -11.24 3.59
N PHE A 300 -8.74 -10.28 2.75
CA PHE A 300 -8.12 -10.05 1.45
C PHE A 300 -7.33 -8.74 1.40
N TYR A 301 -6.10 -8.83 0.91
CA TYR A 301 -5.31 -7.66 0.54
C TYR A 301 -5.56 -7.31 -0.93
N ARG A 302 -6.47 -6.36 -1.18
CA ARG A 302 -6.92 -5.95 -2.52
C ARG A 302 -7.50 -4.54 -2.57
N SER A 303 -7.69 -4.03 -3.79
CA SER A 303 -8.64 -2.93 -4.04
C SER A 303 -9.94 -3.50 -4.62
N TYR A 304 -11.03 -3.41 -3.87
CA TYR A 304 -12.34 -3.85 -4.35
C TYR A 304 -12.99 -2.73 -5.16
N LEU A 305 -12.79 -2.75 -6.47
CA LEU A 305 -13.29 -1.70 -7.36
C LEU A 305 -14.75 -1.96 -7.77
N LEU A 306 -15.52 -0.88 -7.94
CA LEU A 306 -16.92 -0.89 -8.35
C LEU A 306 -17.13 -0.12 -9.65
N ASP A 307 -17.98 -0.64 -10.52
CA ASP A 307 -18.42 0.01 -11.76
C ASP A 307 -19.56 1.04 -11.53
N GLY A 308 -20.08 1.62 -12.62
CA GLY A 308 -21.14 2.63 -12.57
C GLY A 308 -22.50 2.17 -12.04
N GLU A 309 -22.72 0.87 -11.85
CA GLU A 309 -23.93 0.32 -11.21
C GLU A 309 -23.62 -0.34 -9.85
N GLY A 310 -22.38 -0.19 -9.37
CA GLY A 310 -21.92 -0.80 -8.14
C GLY A 310 -21.57 -2.28 -8.28
N ASN A 311 -21.38 -2.82 -9.49
CA ASN A 311 -20.91 -4.20 -9.65
C ASN A 311 -19.39 -4.27 -9.46
N ALA A 312 -18.89 -5.43 -9.02
CA ALA A 312 -17.45 -5.65 -8.84
C ALA A 312 -16.70 -5.65 -10.18
N ILE A 313 -15.54 -4.99 -10.24
CA ILE A 313 -14.59 -5.12 -11.35
C ILE A 313 -13.80 -6.42 -11.14
N ASN A 314 -14.22 -7.49 -11.83
CA ASN A 314 -13.62 -8.83 -11.72
C ASN A 314 -13.23 -9.43 -13.09
N LYS A 315 -13.36 -8.65 -14.17
CA LYS A 315 -13.12 -9.06 -15.57
C LYS A 315 -11.92 -8.34 -16.20
N ARG A 316 -11.04 -7.75 -15.37
CA ARG A 316 -9.96 -6.82 -15.79
C ARG A 316 -10.46 -5.58 -16.54
N ASN A 317 -11.68 -5.17 -16.26
CA ASN A 317 -12.39 -4.03 -16.85
C ASN A 317 -12.19 -2.73 -16.05
N ALA A 318 -10.96 -2.44 -15.62
CA ALA A 318 -10.66 -1.32 -14.72
C ALA A 318 -11.07 0.07 -15.25
N TRP A 319 -11.20 0.24 -16.58
CA TRP A 319 -11.72 1.48 -17.19
C TRP A 319 -13.19 1.76 -16.82
N GLN A 320 -13.92 0.78 -16.30
CA GLN A 320 -15.29 0.95 -15.81
C GLN A 320 -15.34 1.36 -14.34
N ALA A 321 -14.20 1.36 -13.62
CA ALA A 321 -14.17 1.72 -12.21
C ALA A 321 -14.69 3.15 -11.99
N ARG A 322 -15.55 3.31 -10.97
CA ARG A 322 -16.14 4.59 -10.53
C ARG A 322 -15.93 4.83 -9.04
N SER A 323 -15.85 3.77 -8.26
CA SER A 323 -15.70 3.83 -6.80
C SER A 323 -14.91 2.62 -6.29
N VAL A 324 -14.57 2.65 -5.01
CA VAL A 324 -13.99 1.52 -4.29
C VAL A 324 -14.89 1.17 -3.12
N LEU A 325 -15.14 -0.12 -2.91
CA LEU A 325 -15.84 -0.58 -1.72
C LEU A 325 -14.92 -0.48 -0.49
N TYR A 326 -13.69 -0.97 -0.64
CA TYR A 326 -12.58 -0.78 0.29
C TYR A 326 -11.25 -0.95 -0.46
N VAL A 327 -10.17 -0.49 0.17
CA VAL A 327 -8.80 -0.76 -0.24
C VAL A 327 -8.01 -1.24 0.97
N ARG A 328 -7.42 -2.44 0.87
CA ARG A 328 -6.63 -3.06 1.94
C ARG A 328 -5.26 -3.42 1.42
N LEU A 329 -4.30 -2.52 1.62
CA LEU A 329 -2.90 -2.70 1.26
C LEU A 329 -2.03 -2.24 2.43
N ILE A 330 -0.88 -2.86 2.62
CA ILE A 330 0.06 -2.56 3.71
C ILE A 330 1.11 -1.59 3.17
N PRO A 331 1.32 -0.41 3.79
CA PRO A 331 2.37 0.53 3.39
C PRO A 331 3.79 -0.09 3.46
N PRO A 332 4.78 0.53 2.79
CA PRO A 332 6.16 0.09 2.91
C PRO A 332 6.72 0.33 4.32
N GLY A 333 7.43 -0.66 4.86
CA GLY A 333 7.97 -0.60 6.21
C GLY A 333 6.88 -0.41 7.28
N ALA A 334 5.76 -1.12 7.13
CA ALA A 334 4.62 -1.09 8.04
C ALA A 334 4.07 -2.51 8.28
N ALA A 335 2.99 -2.60 9.04
CA ALA A 335 2.30 -3.83 9.34
C ALA A 335 0.78 -3.63 9.32
N ASP A 336 0.05 -4.72 9.13
CA ASP A 336 -1.39 -4.83 9.28
C ASP A 336 -1.70 -5.86 10.38
N THR A 337 -2.81 -5.67 11.10
CA THR A 337 -3.23 -6.57 12.18
C THR A 337 -4.61 -7.12 11.88
N VAL A 338 -4.71 -8.43 11.62
CA VAL A 338 -5.96 -9.11 11.30
C VAL A 338 -6.50 -9.81 12.54
N HIS A 339 -7.76 -9.56 12.86
CA HIS A 339 -8.43 -10.11 14.03
C HIS A 339 -9.27 -11.34 13.65
N PHE A 340 -9.01 -12.48 14.29
CA PHE A 340 -9.77 -13.70 14.07
C PHE A 340 -10.50 -14.12 15.33
N ARG A 341 -11.77 -14.48 15.21
CA ARG A 341 -12.53 -15.11 16.30
C ARG A 341 -12.33 -16.62 16.25
N VAL A 342 -11.63 -17.14 17.24
CA VAL A 342 -11.29 -18.55 17.38
C VAL A 342 -12.16 -19.16 18.49
N PRO A 343 -13.20 -19.93 18.15
CA PRO A 343 -13.95 -20.69 19.13
C PRO A 343 -13.09 -21.85 19.65
N ILE A 344 -13.07 -22.04 20.97
CA ILE A 344 -12.44 -23.20 21.62
C ILE A 344 -13.59 -24.08 22.16
N PRO A 345 -13.96 -25.18 21.49
CA PRO A 345 -15.02 -26.07 21.97
C PRO A 345 -14.75 -26.63 23.37
N ARG A 346 -15.82 -26.92 24.12
CA ARG A 346 -15.72 -27.48 25.49
C ARG A 346 -15.00 -28.82 25.55
N ASP A 347 -15.06 -29.59 24.47
CA ASP A 347 -14.44 -30.90 24.31
C ASP A 347 -13.08 -30.85 23.59
N ALA A 348 -12.51 -29.65 23.38
CA ALA A 348 -11.21 -29.49 22.74
C ALA A 348 -10.09 -30.15 23.56
N VAL A 349 -9.21 -30.88 22.87
CA VAL A 349 -8.06 -31.56 23.48
C VAL A 349 -6.79 -30.72 23.29
N GLY A 350 -6.20 -30.26 24.39
CA GLY A 350 -5.02 -29.40 24.35
C GLY A 350 -3.74 -30.16 23.98
N PRO A 351 -2.72 -29.46 23.43
CA PRO A 351 -2.72 -28.05 23.05
C PRO A 351 -3.47 -27.77 21.73
N VAL A 352 -3.99 -26.55 21.59
CA VAL A 352 -4.56 -26.05 20.32
C VAL A 352 -3.44 -25.42 19.51
N THR A 353 -3.26 -25.89 18.27
CA THR A 353 -2.30 -25.32 17.31
C THR A 353 -3.03 -24.37 16.38
N LEU A 354 -2.58 -23.12 16.34
CA LEU A 354 -2.97 -22.13 15.34
C LEU A 354 -1.91 -22.08 14.26
N GLU A 355 -2.32 -22.13 12.99
CA GLU A 355 -1.47 -21.88 11.84
C GLU A 355 -2.08 -20.77 11.00
N THR A 356 -1.27 -19.78 10.63
CA THR A 356 -1.67 -18.75 9.67
C THR A 356 -0.72 -18.73 8.48
N LYS A 357 -1.29 -18.49 7.29
CA LYS A 357 -0.57 -18.43 6.02
C LYS A 357 -1.01 -17.19 5.25
N LEU A 358 -0.03 -16.41 4.79
CA LEU A 358 -0.28 -15.41 3.76
C LEU A 358 -0.11 -16.08 2.40
N ASN A 359 -1.21 -16.21 1.67
CA ASN A 359 -1.25 -16.92 0.40
C ASN A 359 -1.38 -15.94 -0.77
N TYR A 360 -0.86 -16.35 -1.93
CA TYR A 360 -0.92 -15.56 -3.17
C TYR A 360 -1.28 -16.44 -4.37
N ARG A 361 -2.23 -15.96 -5.17
CA ARG A 361 -2.59 -16.52 -6.48
C ARG A 361 -2.70 -15.38 -7.49
N LYS A 362 -1.90 -15.41 -8.55
CA LYS A 362 -1.71 -14.28 -9.51
C LYS A 362 -2.97 -13.82 -10.22
N PHE A 363 -3.97 -14.67 -10.38
CA PHE A 363 -5.29 -14.26 -10.88
C PHE A 363 -6.36 -14.89 -10.03
N SER A 364 -7.41 -14.14 -9.75
CA SER A 364 -8.53 -14.67 -8.97
C SER A 364 -9.17 -15.86 -9.69
N ASP A 365 -9.79 -16.75 -8.92
CA ASP A 365 -10.51 -17.91 -9.46
C ASP A 365 -11.55 -17.46 -10.51
N TYR A 366 -12.34 -16.44 -10.17
CA TYR A 366 -13.34 -15.88 -11.08
C TYR A 366 -12.72 -15.36 -12.38
N PHE A 367 -11.65 -14.56 -12.30
CA PHE A 367 -11.03 -14.00 -13.50
C PHE A 367 -10.44 -15.10 -14.40
N THR A 368 -9.82 -16.12 -13.79
CA THR A 368 -9.28 -17.27 -14.53
C THR A 368 -10.40 -18.03 -15.24
N LYS A 369 -11.52 -18.32 -14.56
CA LYS A 369 -12.69 -18.95 -15.17
C LYS A 369 -13.32 -18.09 -16.27
N PHE A 370 -13.41 -16.79 -16.07
CA PHE A 370 -13.91 -15.83 -17.06
C PHE A 370 -13.10 -15.85 -18.35
N VAL A 371 -11.76 -15.82 -18.26
CA VAL A 371 -10.89 -15.81 -19.45
C VAL A 371 -10.96 -17.11 -20.23
N TYR A 372 -11.01 -18.27 -19.55
CA TYR A 372 -10.91 -19.58 -20.21
C TYR A 372 -12.26 -20.17 -20.62
N ALA A 373 -13.33 -19.92 -19.86
CA ALA A 373 -14.61 -20.61 -20.03
C ALA A 373 -15.84 -19.69 -19.95
N GLY A 374 -15.64 -18.37 -19.81
CA GLY A 374 -16.71 -17.40 -19.57
C GLY A 374 -17.66 -17.25 -20.76
N ILE A 375 -18.90 -17.73 -20.60
CA ILE A 375 -19.99 -17.48 -21.54
C ILE A 375 -20.98 -16.49 -20.91
N PRO A 376 -21.23 -15.32 -21.54
CA PRO A 376 -22.19 -14.35 -21.01
C PRO A 376 -23.61 -14.92 -21.02
N LYS A 377 -24.32 -14.71 -19.91
CA LYS A 377 -25.77 -14.96 -19.74
C LYS A 377 -26.55 -13.64 -19.90
N SER A 378 -27.73 -13.56 -19.29
CA SER A 378 -28.52 -12.34 -19.18
C SER A 378 -27.77 -11.24 -18.42
N GLY A 379 -28.00 -10.00 -18.84
CA GLY A 379 -27.52 -8.80 -18.17
C GLY A 379 -27.23 -7.69 -19.17
N LEU A 380 -26.84 -6.53 -18.67
CA LEU A 380 -26.56 -5.36 -19.48
C LEU A 380 -25.06 -5.08 -19.48
N ALA A 381 -24.57 -4.60 -20.61
CA ALA A 381 -23.20 -4.12 -20.74
C ALA A 381 -23.23 -2.74 -21.40
N ALA A 382 -22.56 -1.80 -20.76
CA ALA A 382 -22.39 -0.44 -21.25
C ALA A 382 -20.93 -0.01 -21.08
N ILE A 383 -20.59 1.19 -21.55
CA ILE A 383 -19.24 1.73 -21.35
C ILE A 383 -18.88 1.81 -19.87
N ALA A 384 -19.84 2.16 -19.00
CA ALA A 384 -19.60 2.40 -17.58
C ALA A 384 -19.78 1.18 -16.66
N PHE A 385 -20.34 0.08 -17.13
CA PHE A 385 -20.64 -1.09 -16.30
C PHE A 385 -20.82 -2.38 -17.12
N ASP A 386 -20.72 -3.52 -16.45
CA ASP A 386 -21.04 -4.83 -17.04
C ASP A 386 -21.68 -5.75 -16.00
N SER A 387 -23.02 -5.79 -16.01
CA SER A 387 -23.87 -6.58 -15.12
C SER A 387 -24.23 -7.95 -15.67
N ARG A 388 -23.61 -8.40 -16.77
CA ARG A 388 -23.80 -9.76 -17.29
C ARG A 388 -23.28 -10.79 -16.30
N GLU A 389 -24.10 -11.80 -16.05
CA GLU A 389 -23.65 -13.04 -15.42
C GLU A 389 -22.89 -13.91 -16.42
N TYR A 390 -22.07 -14.84 -15.92
CA TYR A 390 -21.28 -15.75 -16.76
C TYR A 390 -21.41 -17.19 -16.26
N SER A 391 -21.54 -18.16 -17.19
CA SER A 391 -21.27 -19.58 -16.91
C SER A 391 -19.84 -19.96 -17.31
N PHE A 392 -19.35 -21.07 -16.75
CA PHE A 392 -17.98 -21.55 -16.96
C PHE A 392 -17.91 -23.02 -17.42
N ASP A 393 -19.02 -23.57 -17.91
CA ASP A 393 -19.15 -25.00 -18.22
C ASP A 393 -18.53 -25.40 -19.58
N SER A 394 -17.95 -24.45 -20.30
CA SER A 394 -17.65 -24.59 -21.72
C SER A 394 -16.25 -25.10 -22.04
N ALA A 395 -15.32 -24.99 -21.09
CA ALA A 395 -13.92 -25.33 -21.33
C ALA A 395 -13.17 -25.70 -20.03
N PRO A 396 -12.10 -26.51 -20.12
CA PRO A 396 -11.20 -26.73 -19.00
C PRO A 396 -10.53 -25.42 -18.56
N VAL A 397 -10.59 -25.14 -17.25
CA VAL A 397 -9.95 -23.97 -16.64
C VAL A 397 -8.67 -24.41 -15.93
N PRO A 398 -7.51 -23.78 -16.19
CA PRO A 398 -6.29 -24.12 -15.47
C PRO A 398 -6.40 -23.72 -13.99
N VAL A 399 -5.96 -24.61 -13.10
CA VAL A 399 -5.78 -24.28 -11.68
C VAL A 399 -4.42 -23.60 -11.55
N LEU A 400 -4.43 -22.29 -11.31
CA LEU A 400 -3.20 -21.53 -11.08
C LEU A 400 -2.62 -21.87 -9.70
N PRO A 401 -1.28 -21.90 -9.57
CA PRO A 401 -0.62 -22.22 -8.32
C PRO A 401 -0.90 -21.18 -7.24
N ILE A 402 -1.03 -21.66 -6.01
CA ILE A 402 -1.09 -20.84 -4.79
C ILE A 402 0.28 -20.93 -4.11
N VAL A 403 0.91 -19.79 -3.88
CA VAL A 403 2.19 -19.71 -3.18
C VAL A 403 1.95 -19.14 -1.79
N THR A 404 2.30 -19.89 -0.74
CA THR A 404 2.38 -19.34 0.62
C THR A 404 3.63 -18.47 0.72
N LEU A 405 3.43 -17.16 0.89
CA LEU A 405 4.47 -16.15 1.00
C LEU A 405 5.17 -16.21 2.36
N ALA A 406 4.39 -16.39 3.42
CA ALA A 406 4.84 -16.44 4.80
C ALA A 406 3.85 -17.25 5.66
N ARG A 407 4.35 -17.79 6.78
CA ARG A 407 3.55 -18.58 7.73
C ARG A 407 3.99 -18.33 9.17
N ALA A 408 3.06 -18.48 10.10
CA ALA A 408 3.33 -18.53 11.52
C ALA A 408 2.50 -19.63 12.19
N THR A 409 3.02 -20.14 13.30
CA THR A 409 2.35 -21.16 14.10
C THR A 409 2.48 -20.80 15.57
N ALA A 410 1.38 -20.93 16.32
CA ALA A 410 1.36 -20.80 17.77
C ALA A 410 0.71 -22.03 18.38
N LYS A 411 1.24 -22.51 19.51
CA LYS A 411 0.63 -23.57 20.31
C LYS A 411 0.10 -22.97 21.60
N LEU A 412 -1.15 -23.28 21.90
CA LEU A 412 -1.90 -22.69 22.98
C LEU A 412 -2.31 -23.80 23.93
N GLU A 413 -1.81 -23.72 25.15
CA GLU A 413 -2.19 -24.66 26.19
C GLU A 413 -3.63 -24.40 26.64
N LEU A 414 -4.37 -25.46 26.98
CA LEU A 414 -5.70 -25.31 27.55
C LEU A 414 -5.62 -25.21 29.08
N GLY A 415 -6.50 -24.42 29.69
CA GLY A 415 -6.60 -24.22 31.14
C GLY A 415 -7.17 -22.87 31.53
N GLU A 416 -7.00 -22.50 32.80
CA GLU A 416 -7.37 -21.17 33.32
C GLU A 416 -6.63 -20.06 32.54
N PRO A 417 -7.35 -19.09 31.95
CA PRO A 417 -6.74 -18.15 31.03
C PRO A 417 -5.92 -17.09 31.75
N ARG A 418 -4.76 -16.75 31.18
CA ARG A 418 -3.89 -15.67 31.65
C ARG A 418 -3.83 -14.57 30.61
N TRP A 419 -4.37 -13.41 30.96
CA TRP A 419 -4.45 -12.22 30.09
C TRP A 419 -3.46 -11.14 30.51
N GLU A 420 -2.19 -11.49 30.56
CA GLU A 420 -1.13 -10.57 30.97
C GLU A 420 -0.13 -10.37 29.83
N PRO A 421 0.21 -9.13 29.48
CA PRO A 421 1.32 -8.83 28.60
C PRO A 421 2.65 -9.28 29.20
N VAL A 422 3.51 -9.85 28.36
CA VAL A 422 4.88 -10.18 28.70
C VAL A 422 5.82 -9.28 27.88
N VAL A 423 6.60 -8.47 28.59
CA VAL A 423 7.52 -7.52 27.97
C VAL A 423 8.94 -8.06 28.02
N ARG A 424 9.48 -8.42 26.85
CA ARG A 424 10.87 -8.86 26.69
C ARG A 424 11.50 -8.04 25.58
N LYS A 425 12.79 -7.67 25.74
CA LYS A 425 13.53 -6.91 24.73
C LYS A 425 13.48 -7.54 23.33
N GLN A 426 13.52 -8.88 23.24
CA GLN A 426 13.45 -9.62 21.99
C GLN A 426 12.11 -9.49 21.24
N ASP A 427 11.01 -9.16 21.95
CA ASP A 427 9.68 -8.98 21.34
C ASP A 427 9.35 -7.53 21.03
N ARG A 428 10.26 -6.58 21.31
CA ARG A 428 10.07 -5.15 21.02
C ARG A 428 9.53 -4.92 19.62
N GLU A 429 10.11 -5.60 18.63
CA GLU A 429 9.69 -5.46 17.24
C GLU A 429 8.26 -5.96 17.00
N ARG A 430 7.85 -7.05 17.63
CA ARG A 430 6.51 -7.63 17.49
C ARG A 430 5.44 -6.73 18.13
N TRP A 431 5.73 -6.17 19.31
CA TRP A 431 4.92 -5.12 19.93
C TRP A 431 4.78 -3.90 19.01
N ASN A 432 5.88 -3.48 18.38
CA ASN A 432 5.86 -2.36 17.46
C ASN A 432 5.01 -2.64 16.21
N ASP A 433 5.11 -3.84 15.64
CA ASP A 433 4.33 -4.22 14.45
C ASP A 433 2.83 -4.31 14.72
N TRP A 434 2.46 -4.89 15.86
CA TRP A 434 1.08 -4.91 16.29
C TRP A 434 0.55 -3.49 16.50
N GLY A 435 1.32 -2.62 17.16
CA GLY A 435 0.98 -1.20 17.32
C GLY A 435 0.84 -0.44 16.01
N ILE A 436 1.69 -0.72 15.01
CA ILE A 436 1.60 -0.13 13.67
C ILE A 436 0.27 -0.53 13.00
N GLY A 437 -0.08 -1.82 13.03
CA GLY A 437 -1.33 -2.30 12.44
C GLY A 437 -2.55 -1.64 13.08
N LEU A 438 -2.61 -1.60 14.42
CA LEU A 438 -3.67 -0.92 15.16
C LEU A 438 -3.76 0.58 14.85
N LEU A 439 -2.61 1.25 14.72
CA LEU A 439 -2.55 2.67 14.38
C LEU A 439 -3.16 2.95 13.00
N LEU A 440 -2.81 2.12 12.01
CA LEU A 440 -3.30 2.25 10.63
C LEU A 440 -4.79 1.91 10.51
N GLN A 441 -5.33 1.05 11.39
CA GLN A 441 -6.77 0.80 11.52
C GLN A 441 -7.52 1.92 12.24
N GLY A 442 -6.80 2.81 12.94
CA GLY A 442 -7.38 3.87 13.76
C GLY A 442 -7.77 3.44 15.18
N ASP A 443 -7.30 2.28 15.66
CA ASP A 443 -7.36 1.90 17.08
C ASP A 443 -6.20 2.55 17.83
N LEU A 444 -6.36 3.85 18.12
CA LEU A 444 -5.26 4.68 18.61
C LEU A 444 -4.84 4.32 20.03
N LYS A 445 -5.78 3.89 20.87
CA LYS A 445 -5.49 3.42 22.22
C LYS A 445 -4.83 2.04 22.23
N GLY A 446 -5.26 1.13 21.36
CA GLY A 446 -4.55 -0.12 21.13
C GLY A 446 -3.11 0.11 20.66
N ALA A 447 -2.92 1.05 19.71
CA ALA A 447 -1.61 1.45 19.24
C ALA A 447 -0.74 2.08 20.34
N GLU A 448 -1.28 3.03 21.10
CA GLU A 448 -0.60 3.66 22.25
C GLU A 448 -0.14 2.60 23.24
N PHE A 449 -1.03 1.68 23.63
CA PHE A 449 -0.73 0.57 24.54
C PHE A 449 0.43 -0.28 24.01
N ALA A 450 0.37 -0.69 22.74
CA ALA A 450 1.42 -1.49 22.11
C ALA A 450 2.78 -0.75 22.10
N PHE A 451 2.79 0.53 21.71
CA PHE A 451 4.00 1.34 21.66
C PHE A 451 4.58 1.64 23.05
N GLN A 452 3.75 1.78 24.08
CA GLN A 452 4.26 1.88 25.45
C GLN A 452 5.01 0.59 25.85
N HIS A 453 4.53 -0.59 25.46
CA HIS A 453 5.26 -1.85 25.70
C HIS A 453 6.56 -1.93 24.88
N VAL A 454 6.65 -1.26 23.72
CA VAL A 454 7.93 -1.06 23.01
C VAL A 454 8.91 -0.25 23.87
N THR A 455 8.46 0.86 24.48
CA THR A 455 9.33 1.69 25.34
C THR A 455 9.77 0.96 26.61
N GLN A 456 8.93 0.06 27.14
CA GLN A 456 9.30 -0.78 28.29
C GLN A 456 10.28 -1.89 27.89
N ALA A 457 10.08 -2.51 26.72
CA ALA A 457 10.96 -3.56 26.20
C ALA A 457 12.36 -3.03 25.88
N GLU A 458 12.46 -1.81 25.37
CA GLU A 458 13.73 -1.14 25.08
C GLU A 458 13.66 0.38 25.30
N PRO A 459 13.95 0.86 26.53
CA PRO A 459 13.87 2.28 26.86
C PRO A 459 14.81 3.20 26.06
N GLU A 460 15.92 2.66 25.54
CA GLU A 460 16.90 3.39 24.71
C GLU A 460 16.50 3.48 23.23
N TYR A 461 15.42 2.81 22.81
CA TYR A 461 14.94 2.83 21.44
C TYR A 461 14.09 4.07 21.18
N ALA A 462 14.71 5.11 20.61
CA ALA A 462 14.08 6.41 20.38
C ALA A 462 12.74 6.34 19.60
N ASP A 463 12.62 5.41 18.64
CA ASP A 463 11.42 5.31 17.81
C ASP A 463 10.23 4.69 18.55
N GLY A 464 10.46 3.91 19.60
CA GLY A 464 9.40 3.44 20.48
C GLY A 464 8.65 4.62 21.09
N TRP A 465 9.40 5.59 21.62
CA TRP A 465 8.85 6.83 22.18
C TRP A 465 8.15 7.67 21.09
N LEU A 466 8.76 7.77 19.91
CA LEU A 466 8.17 8.50 18.80
C LEU A 466 6.83 7.92 18.34
N ASN A 467 6.69 6.59 18.33
CA ASN A 467 5.46 5.92 17.94
C ASN A 467 4.34 6.12 18.97
N VAL A 468 4.65 6.20 20.27
CA VAL A 468 3.66 6.63 21.29
C VAL A 468 3.16 8.04 20.97
N ALA A 469 4.08 8.99 20.73
CA ALA A 469 3.71 10.37 20.37
C ALA A 469 2.83 10.41 19.12
N ARG A 470 3.14 9.58 18.13
CA ARG A 470 2.39 9.49 16.88
C ARG A 470 0.94 9.05 17.09
N ALA A 471 0.70 8.05 17.94
CA ALA A 471 -0.65 7.63 18.31
C ALA A 471 -1.45 8.76 18.98
N LEU A 472 -0.83 9.44 19.96
CA LEU A 472 -1.42 10.58 20.69
C LEU A 472 -1.72 11.77 19.76
N ILE A 473 -0.81 12.11 18.85
CA ILE A 473 -1.03 13.20 17.87
C ILE A 473 -2.21 12.87 16.96
N GLN A 474 -2.34 11.61 16.50
CA GLN A 474 -3.46 11.18 15.67
C GLN A 474 -4.79 11.18 16.45
N GLU A 475 -4.74 10.96 17.76
CA GLU A 475 -5.90 11.05 18.66
C GLU A 475 -6.34 12.51 18.88
N GLY A 476 -5.40 13.44 18.73
CA GLY A 476 -5.56 14.87 18.99
C GLY A 476 -4.97 15.32 20.33
N GLU A 477 -4.41 14.40 21.11
CA GLU A 477 -3.77 14.62 22.41
C GLU A 477 -2.33 15.16 22.25
N THR A 478 -2.20 16.26 21.52
CA THR A 478 -0.90 16.82 21.10
C THR A 478 -0.03 17.30 22.26
N GLU A 479 -0.61 17.81 23.35
CA GLU A 479 0.16 18.18 24.55
C GLU A 479 0.68 16.94 25.30
N ALA A 480 -0.11 15.86 25.37
CA ALA A 480 0.33 14.60 25.96
C ALA A 480 1.45 13.94 25.14
N ALA A 481 1.50 14.17 23.82
CA ALA A 481 2.52 13.64 22.93
C ALA A 481 3.90 14.28 23.11
N ARG A 482 3.96 15.55 23.54
CA ARG A 482 5.20 16.35 23.68
C ARG A 482 6.33 15.64 24.45
N PRO A 483 6.13 15.14 25.69
CA PRO A 483 7.21 14.50 26.46
C PRO A 483 7.79 13.27 25.76
N TYR A 484 7.00 12.55 24.96
CA TYR A 484 7.47 11.38 24.22
C TYR A 484 8.38 11.78 23.04
N VAL A 485 8.06 12.86 22.32
CA VAL A 485 8.93 13.40 21.27
C VAL A 485 10.22 13.96 21.86
N GLU A 486 10.14 14.69 22.98
CA GLU A 486 11.30 15.20 23.70
C GLU A 486 12.22 14.07 24.17
N LYS A 487 11.64 12.98 24.70
CA LYS A 487 12.41 11.78 25.08
C LYS A 487 13.11 11.15 23.89
N ALA A 488 12.43 11.02 22.74
CA ALA A 488 13.04 10.49 21.52
C ALA A 488 14.22 11.36 21.04
N LEU A 489 14.07 12.69 21.06
CA LEU A 489 15.14 13.63 20.70
C LEU A 489 16.28 13.64 21.72
N ALA A 490 16.01 13.44 23.00
CA ALA A 490 17.04 13.32 24.03
C ALA A 490 17.90 12.06 23.84
N LEU A 491 17.28 10.94 23.47
CA LEU A 491 17.99 9.68 23.15
C LEU A 491 18.77 9.79 21.83
N LYS A 492 18.20 10.46 20.83
CA LYS A 492 18.81 10.62 19.51
C LYS A 492 18.57 12.04 18.97
N PRO A 493 19.46 13.01 19.27
CA PRO A 493 19.32 14.40 18.82
C PRO A 493 19.27 14.55 17.29
N GLY A 494 19.90 13.64 16.54
CA GLY A 494 19.85 13.63 15.08
C GLY A 494 18.63 12.91 14.48
N LEU A 495 17.59 12.63 15.26
CA LEU A 495 16.37 11.96 14.76
C LEU A 495 15.49 12.95 14.00
N ALA A 496 15.84 13.26 12.75
CA ALA A 496 15.17 14.26 11.92
C ALA A 496 13.63 14.09 11.87
N ARG A 497 13.13 12.85 11.82
CA ARG A 497 11.68 12.56 11.85
C ARG A 497 10.96 13.01 13.11
N ALA A 498 11.64 13.04 14.26
CA ALA A 498 11.04 13.54 15.50
C ALA A 498 10.72 15.05 15.41
N HIS A 499 11.49 15.80 14.62
CA HIS A 499 11.16 17.20 14.35
C HIS A 499 9.86 17.35 13.56
N PHE A 500 9.50 16.43 12.65
CA PHE A 500 8.19 16.48 12.00
C PHE A 500 7.04 16.42 13.03
N PHE A 501 7.11 15.48 13.98
CA PHE A 501 6.08 15.34 15.00
C PHE A 501 6.08 16.50 16.00
N MET A 502 7.25 17.02 16.38
CA MET A 502 7.35 18.25 17.18
C MET A 502 6.73 19.45 16.46
N ALA A 503 6.90 19.55 15.14
CA ALA A 503 6.26 20.60 14.35
C ALA A 503 4.73 20.48 14.33
N MET A 504 4.20 19.25 14.28
CA MET A 504 2.76 19.03 14.37
C MET A 504 2.19 19.44 15.73
N ILE A 505 2.91 19.18 16.81
CA ILE A 505 2.57 19.65 18.16
C ILE A 505 2.61 21.19 18.22
N ALA A 506 3.69 21.81 17.75
CA ALA A 506 3.82 23.28 17.73
C ALA A 506 2.72 23.95 16.88
N LYS A 507 2.38 23.37 15.72
CA LYS A 507 1.28 23.83 14.87
C LYS A 507 -0.06 23.75 15.60
N ALA A 508 -0.34 22.66 16.32
CA ALA A 508 -1.58 22.51 17.08
C ALA A 508 -1.68 23.53 18.23
N ALA A 509 -0.55 23.89 18.85
CA ALA A 509 -0.45 24.96 19.84
C ALA A 509 -0.48 26.38 19.24
N GLY A 510 -0.53 26.53 17.91
CA GLY A 510 -0.48 27.82 17.22
C GLY A 510 0.92 28.46 17.14
N ASP A 511 1.97 27.79 17.62
CA ASP A 511 3.36 28.21 17.45
C ASP A 511 3.86 27.88 16.04
N TYR A 512 3.44 28.70 15.08
CA TYR A 512 3.82 28.53 13.67
C TYR A 512 5.31 28.74 13.42
N ASP A 513 6.01 29.55 14.22
CA ASP A 513 7.45 29.75 14.06
C ASP A 513 8.23 28.52 14.56
N GLY A 514 7.83 27.94 15.70
CA GLY A 514 8.37 26.68 16.18
C GLY A 514 8.07 25.51 15.24
N ALA A 515 6.87 25.48 14.67
CA ALA A 515 6.51 24.47 13.68
C ALA A 515 7.40 24.56 12.42
N LEU A 516 7.60 25.76 11.86
CA LEU A 516 8.49 25.95 10.72
C LEU A 516 9.95 25.61 11.04
N ARG A 517 10.49 26.01 12.20
CA ARG A 517 11.86 25.65 12.62
C ARG A 517 12.05 24.14 12.61
N ASN A 518 11.11 23.40 13.19
CA ASN A 518 11.18 21.94 13.24
C ASN A 518 10.96 21.29 11.86
N LEU A 519 10.05 21.81 11.02
CA LEU A 519 9.88 21.29 9.66
C LEU A 519 11.11 21.53 8.79
N TYR A 520 11.81 22.65 8.94
CA TYR A 520 13.07 22.88 8.23
C TYR A 520 14.16 21.91 8.69
N ALA A 521 14.29 21.66 10.00
CA ALA A 521 15.21 20.64 10.51
C ALA A 521 14.88 19.22 9.98
N CYS A 522 13.59 18.89 9.82
CA CYS A 522 13.17 17.65 9.18
C CYS A 522 13.55 17.63 7.68
N ARG A 523 13.31 18.74 6.98
CA ARG A 523 13.59 18.89 5.54
C ARG A 523 15.08 18.79 5.22
N ASP A 524 15.97 19.21 6.12
CA ASP A 524 17.42 19.12 5.91
C ASP A 524 17.87 17.66 5.66
N GLN A 525 17.20 16.68 6.28
CA GLN A 525 17.45 15.27 6.03
C GLN A 525 16.53 14.65 4.98
N TYR A 526 15.29 15.15 4.89
CA TYR A 526 14.27 14.63 3.98
C TYR A 526 13.79 15.73 3.01
N PRO A 527 14.65 16.19 2.08
CA PRO A 527 14.37 17.37 1.26
C PRO A 527 13.23 17.15 0.26
N ARG A 528 12.93 15.89 -0.08
CA ARG A 528 11.83 15.52 -0.98
C ARG A 528 10.63 14.95 -0.22
N ASP A 529 10.55 15.04 1.11
CA ASP A 529 9.35 14.61 1.82
C ASP A 529 8.18 15.56 1.52
N ARG A 530 7.27 15.10 0.66
CA ARG A 530 6.16 15.92 0.18
C ARG A 530 5.19 16.34 1.28
N VAL A 531 5.10 15.59 2.38
CA VAL A 531 4.21 15.91 3.50
C VAL A 531 4.79 17.06 4.30
N ALA A 532 6.08 17.00 4.66
CA ALA A 532 6.78 18.05 5.36
C ALA A 532 6.77 19.34 4.54
N LEU A 533 7.04 19.25 3.23
CA LEU A 533 6.94 20.39 2.30
C LEU A 533 5.53 20.98 2.25
N ASN A 534 4.48 20.14 2.17
CA ASN A 534 3.09 20.58 2.26
C ASN A 534 2.79 21.30 3.59
N GLN A 535 3.26 20.79 4.73
CA GLN A 535 3.06 21.44 6.02
C GLN A 535 3.80 22.78 6.10
N ILE A 536 5.00 22.90 5.53
CA ILE A 536 5.73 24.17 5.41
C ILE A 536 4.88 25.17 4.62
N GLY A 537 4.41 24.79 3.43
CA GLY A 537 3.55 25.62 2.58
C GLY A 537 2.26 26.06 3.30
N ARG A 538 1.57 25.12 3.96
CA ARG A 538 0.34 25.38 4.72
C ARG A 538 0.56 26.34 5.88
N ILE A 539 1.66 26.20 6.64
CA ILE A 539 1.96 27.11 7.75
C ILE A 539 2.34 28.50 7.24
N LEU A 540 3.13 28.59 6.17
CA LEU A 540 3.44 29.88 5.53
C LEU A 540 2.17 30.59 5.03
N PHE A 541 1.22 29.84 4.46
CA PHE A 541 -0.10 30.35 4.10
C PHE A 541 -0.87 30.89 5.31
N LEU A 542 -0.92 30.14 6.43
CA LEU A 542 -1.57 30.58 7.67
C LEU A 542 -0.93 31.84 8.25
N LYS A 543 0.39 32.00 8.08
CA LYS A 543 1.13 33.24 8.42
C LYS A 543 0.97 34.35 7.38
N ARG A 544 0.13 34.17 6.36
CA ARG A 544 -0.09 35.10 5.23
C ARG A 544 1.17 35.40 4.40
N LYS A 545 2.20 34.57 4.48
CA LYS A 545 3.41 34.65 3.66
C LYS A 545 3.18 33.93 2.32
N TYR A 546 2.23 34.43 1.54
CA TYR A 546 1.72 33.70 0.37
C TYR A 546 2.81 33.41 -0.69
N ALA A 547 3.72 34.34 -0.94
CA ALA A 547 4.82 34.12 -1.90
C ALA A 547 5.77 33.00 -1.46
N ASP A 548 6.01 32.85 -0.15
CA ASP A 548 6.86 31.79 0.41
C ASP A 548 6.11 30.45 0.40
N ALA A 549 4.81 30.48 0.70
CA ALA A 549 3.93 29.32 0.61
C ALA A 549 3.91 28.74 -0.81
N VAL A 550 3.77 29.60 -1.83
CA VAL A 550 3.82 29.19 -3.25
C VAL A 550 5.11 28.44 -3.55
N ARG A 551 6.28 28.98 -3.19
CA ARG A 551 7.57 28.31 -3.46
C ARG A 551 7.63 26.93 -2.81
N ALA A 552 7.25 26.80 -1.55
CA ALA A 552 7.25 25.53 -0.85
C ALA A 552 6.27 24.50 -1.47
N LEU A 553 5.10 24.95 -1.93
CA LEU A 553 4.10 24.09 -2.56
C LEU A 553 4.46 23.73 -4.00
N GLU A 554 5.18 24.57 -4.73
CA GLU A 554 5.76 24.20 -6.03
C GLU A 554 6.80 23.09 -5.89
N GLU A 555 7.58 23.07 -4.80
CA GLU A 555 8.49 21.95 -4.48
C GLU A 555 7.73 20.65 -4.22
N VAL A 556 6.55 20.70 -3.59
CA VAL A 556 5.67 19.52 -3.46
C VAL A 556 5.31 18.98 -4.84
N LEU A 557 4.92 19.86 -5.77
CA LEU A 557 4.54 19.46 -7.14
C LEU A 557 5.72 18.97 -7.99
N GLN A 558 6.97 19.24 -7.61
CA GLN A 558 8.13 18.59 -8.22
C GLN A 558 8.29 17.13 -7.78
N VAL A 559 7.72 16.75 -6.63
CA VAL A 559 7.70 15.38 -6.13
C VAL A 559 6.46 14.64 -6.61
N ASP A 560 5.27 15.18 -6.31
CA ASP A 560 3.99 14.65 -6.79
C ASP A 560 3.19 15.75 -7.51
N PRO A 561 3.21 15.78 -8.86
CA PRO A 561 2.45 16.74 -9.66
C PRO A 561 0.92 16.63 -9.56
N GLU A 562 0.39 15.61 -8.88
CA GLU A 562 -1.05 15.38 -8.73
C GLU A 562 -1.50 15.51 -7.26
N ASP A 563 -0.67 16.12 -6.39
CA ASP A 563 -0.97 16.33 -4.98
C ASP A 563 -2.14 17.33 -4.80
N VAL A 564 -3.29 16.80 -4.38
CA VAL A 564 -4.53 17.55 -4.20
C VAL A 564 -4.38 18.67 -3.16
N GLN A 565 -3.62 18.45 -2.10
CA GLN A 565 -3.44 19.43 -1.04
C GLN A 565 -2.54 20.57 -1.51
N ALA A 566 -1.51 20.27 -2.29
CA ALA A 566 -0.66 21.29 -2.91
C ALA A 566 -1.47 22.20 -3.83
N HIS A 567 -2.26 21.64 -4.75
CA HIS A 567 -3.11 22.44 -5.66
C HIS A 567 -4.13 23.29 -4.90
N TYR A 568 -4.76 22.74 -3.85
CA TYR A 568 -5.69 23.50 -3.01
C TYR A 568 -5.00 24.69 -2.32
N ASN A 569 -3.85 24.45 -1.66
CA ASN A 569 -3.13 25.49 -0.94
C ASN A 569 -2.48 26.52 -1.89
N LEU A 570 -2.06 26.11 -3.09
CA LEU A 570 -1.57 27.02 -4.12
C LEU A 570 -2.69 27.93 -4.63
N MET A 571 -3.86 27.37 -4.92
CA MET A 571 -5.05 28.15 -5.29
C MET A 571 -5.34 29.24 -4.25
N LEU A 572 -5.36 28.88 -2.96
CA LEU A 572 -5.59 29.85 -1.88
C LEU A 572 -4.47 30.88 -1.76
N SER A 573 -3.21 30.47 -1.89
CA SER A 573 -2.05 31.36 -1.82
C SER A 573 -2.03 32.36 -2.99
N TYR A 574 -2.33 31.92 -4.21
CA TYR A 574 -2.45 32.79 -5.38
C TYR A 574 -3.61 33.78 -5.27
N ARG A 575 -4.75 33.38 -4.70
CA ARG A 575 -5.84 34.31 -4.35
C ARG A 575 -5.37 35.37 -3.36
N GLY A 576 -4.60 34.97 -2.34
CA GLY A 576 -3.97 35.88 -1.36
C GLY A 576 -2.99 36.89 -1.99
N LEU A 577 -2.38 36.53 -3.13
CA LEU A 577 -1.49 37.40 -3.91
C LEU A 577 -2.21 38.22 -4.99
N GLY A 578 -3.52 38.04 -5.18
CA GLY A 578 -4.28 38.68 -6.27
C GLY A 578 -3.97 38.11 -7.67
N GLN A 579 -3.34 36.94 -7.77
CA GLN A 579 -2.98 36.30 -9.03
C GLN A 579 -4.11 35.37 -9.52
N ALA A 580 -5.19 35.98 -10.06
CA ALA A 580 -6.42 35.27 -10.39
C ALA A 580 -6.25 34.14 -11.43
N GLU A 581 -5.39 34.33 -12.44
CA GLU A 581 -5.15 33.33 -13.48
C GLU A 581 -4.50 32.07 -12.90
N ASN A 582 -3.44 32.25 -12.11
CA ASN A 582 -2.76 31.14 -11.42
C ASN A 582 -3.71 30.42 -10.48
N ALA A 583 -4.48 31.15 -9.67
CA ALA A 583 -5.49 30.56 -8.80
C ALA A 583 -6.51 29.72 -9.58
N GLY A 584 -7.01 30.22 -10.71
CA GLY A 584 -7.96 29.50 -11.56
C GLY A 584 -7.35 28.24 -12.21
N ARG A 585 -6.05 28.23 -12.51
CA ARG A 585 -5.34 27.03 -12.97
C ARG A 585 -5.29 25.96 -11.88
N GLU A 586 -4.88 26.34 -10.68
CA GLU A 586 -4.74 25.40 -9.56
C GLU A 586 -6.10 24.87 -9.08
N GLU A 587 -7.15 25.68 -9.14
CA GLU A 587 -8.52 25.25 -8.87
C GLU A 587 -8.98 24.14 -9.84
N LYS A 588 -8.69 24.28 -11.14
CA LYS A 588 -9.01 23.24 -12.13
C LYS A 588 -8.26 21.93 -11.86
N LEU A 589 -6.98 22.00 -11.48
CA LEU A 589 -6.17 20.83 -11.15
C LEU A 589 -6.62 20.17 -9.85
N PHE A 590 -6.92 20.97 -8.83
CA PHE A 590 -7.53 20.50 -7.59
C PHE A 590 -8.83 19.72 -7.87
N LEU A 591 -9.76 20.30 -8.64
CA LEU A 591 -11.02 19.62 -8.99
C LEU A 591 -10.83 18.37 -9.84
N ARG A 592 -9.83 18.37 -10.74
CA ARG A 592 -9.46 17.21 -11.56
C ARG A 592 -9.02 16.02 -10.68
N PHE A 593 -8.14 16.26 -9.71
CA PHE A 593 -7.54 15.21 -8.88
C PHE A 593 -8.35 14.86 -7.62
N LYS A 594 -9.19 15.77 -7.12
CA LYS A 594 -10.05 15.54 -5.94
C LYS A 594 -11.08 14.43 -6.19
N ALA A 595 -11.27 13.50 -5.26
CA ALA A 595 -12.27 12.43 -5.31
C ALA A 595 -13.71 12.93 -5.60
N ASP A 596 -14.52 12.09 -6.25
CA ASP A 596 -15.97 12.32 -6.37
C ASP A 596 -16.65 11.71 -5.14
N GLU A 597 -17.07 12.54 -4.19
CA GLU A 597 -17.75 12.05 -2.99
C GLU A 597 -19.09 11.35 -3.31
N ALA A 598 -19.78 11.72 -4.40
CA ALA A 598 -21.05 11.11 -4.78
C ALA A 598 -20.90 9.64 -5.22
N SER A 599 -19.71 9.25 -5.70
CA SER A 599 -19.39 7.87 -6.07
C SER A 599 -19.51 6.88 -4.90
N GLN A 600 -19.48 7.36 -3.64
CA GLN A 600 -19.68 6.52 -2.47
C GLN A 600 -21.09 5.90 -2.41
N ALA A 601 -22.08 6.50 -3.06
CA ALA A 601 -23.43 5.94 -3.17
C ALA A 601 -23.44 4.56 -3.86
N LEU A 602 -22.50 4.30 -4.77
CA LEU A 602 -22.35 3.02 -5.47
C LEU A 602 -22.00 1.87 -4.52
N THR A 603 -21.46 2.16 -3.33
CA THR A 603 -21.14 1.14 -2.32
C THR A 603 -22.40 0.61 -1.62
N ALA A 604 -23.54 1.30 -1.68
CA ALA A 604 -24.73 0.95 -0.90
C ALA A 604 -25.27 -0.44 -1.25
N ARG A 605 -25.41 -0.76 -2.54
CA ARG A 605 -25.93 -2.05 -3.00
C ARG A 605 -24.99 -3.22 -2.63
N PRO A 606 -23.68 -3.19 -2.95
CA PRO A 606 -22.76 -4.25 -2.54
C PRO A 606 -22.78 -4.55 -1.04
N ARG A 607 -22.86 -3.50 -0.21
CA ARG A 607 -22.89 -3.65 1.25
C ARG A 607 -24.13 -4.37 1.78
N LEU A 608 -25.25 -4.29 1.06
CA LEU A 608 -26.48 -4.99 1.39
C LEU A 608 -26.47 -6.44 0.89
N LEU A 609 -25.75 -6.71 -0.20
CA LEU A 609 -25.71 -8.03 -0.85
C LEU A 609 -24.65 -8.96 -0.25
N SER A 610 -23.60 -8.43 0.37
CA SER A 610 -22.48 -9.18 0.93
C SER A 610 -22.16 -8.67 2.33
N ALA A 611 -22.52 -9.46 3.34
CA ALA A 611 -22.23 -9.13 4.74
C ALA A 611 -20.71 -9.18 4.98
N GLU A 612 -20.03 -10.13 4.33
CA GLU A 612 -18.59 -10.33 4.36
C GLU A 612 -17.85 -9.12 3.80
N ASP A 613 -18.22 -8.62 2.61
CA ASP A 613 -17.55 -7.45 2.04
C ASP A 613 -17.90 -6.16 2.80
N ASN A 614 -19.08 -6.06 3.41
CA ASN A 614 -19.43 -4.94 4.28
C ASN A 614 -18.66 -4.96 5.61
N ASN A 615 -18.36 -6.16 6.13
CA ASN A 615 -17.47 -6.37 7.27
C ASN A 615 -16.04 -5.99 6.90
N GLU A 616 -15.54 -6.49 5.76
CA GLU A 616 -14.20 -6.20 5.22
C GLU A 616 -14.03 -4.72 4.85
N ARG A 617 -15.09 -3.92 4.80
CA ARG A 617 -14.99 -2.47 4.65
C ARG A 617 -14.67 -1.74 5.95
N GLN A 618 -14.97 -2.33 7.12
CA GLN A 618 -14.75 -1.66 8.39
C GLN A 618 -13.26 -1.62 8.73
N PRO A 619 -12.69 -0.50 9.20
CA PRO A 619 -11.26 -0.44 9.54
C PRO A 619 -10.85 -1.48 10.59
N ILE A 620 -11.75 -1.73 11.56
CA ILE A 620 -11.59 -2.74 12.61
C ILE A 620 -12.79 -3.69 12.52
N HIS A 621 -12.51 -4.96 12.30
CA HIS A 621 -13.49 -6.03 12.19
C HIS A 621 -12.83 -7.36 12.53
N ASP A 622 -13.66 -8.33 12.87
CA ASP A 622 -13.22 -9.69 13.13
C ASP A 622 -13.60 -10.60 11.96
N HIS A 623 -12.70 -11.52 11.63
CA HIS A 623 -12.98 -12.66 10.78
C HIS A 623 -13.48 -13.82 11.64
N ALA A 624 -14.68 -14.29 11.35
CA ALA A 624 -15.25 -15.48 11.94
C ALA A 624 -15.28 -16.61 10.89
N PRO A 625 -14.82 -17.82 11.23
CA PRO A 625 -14.91 -18.99 10.37
C PRO A 625 -16.31 -19.60 10.30
#